data_AF-A0A0B8QBN3-F1
#
_entry.id   AF-A0A0B8QBN3-F1
#
_cell.length_a   1.000
_cell.length_b   1.000
_cell.length_c   1.000
_cell.angle_alpha   90.00
_cell.angle_beta   90.00
_cell.angle_gamma   90.00
#
_symmetry.space_group_name_H-M   'P 1'
#
loop_
_entity.id
_entity.type
_entity.pdbx_description
1 polymer ?
#
loop_
_entity_poly.entity_id
_entity_poly.type
_entity_poly.pdbx_seq_one_letter_code
_entity_poly.pdbx_strand_id
1 'polypeptide(L)'
;MVASGLIAQKALEAFFVMLEGRANEFELQLPSRFTSEFPDLGNNPTVTTSAPVGTTSFPITGIGTDTIYAGSFFNMPNPTELGKTYVVTNTVTNGGTINFKPAIRVAENLPNFQIEMIAPKVTCRLTGDITEFQYDEQGLITRYSLEFEEVL
;
A
#
# COMPACT_ATOMS: atom_id res chain seq x y z
N MET A 1 4.39 -15.07 -6.17
CA MET A 1 4.61 -14.62 -7.57
C MET A 1 5.50 -15.66 -8.23
N VAL A 2 4.97 -16.45 -9.18
CA VAL A 2 5.74 -17.49 -9.86
C VAL A 2 6.46 -16.84 -11.04
N ALA A 3 7.75 -16.56 -10.89
CA ALA A 3 8.61 -16.10 -11.97
C ALA A 3 8.87 -17.28 -12.93
N SER A 4 7.92 -17.65 -13.79
CA SER A 4 8.13 -18.76 -14.72
C SER A 4 8.74 -18.25 -16.03
N GLY A 5 10.05 -17.98 -16.00
CA GLY A 5 10.88 -17.70 -17.17
C GLY A 5 12.23 -17.06 -16.80
N LEU A 6 13.33 -17.49 -17.43
CA LEU A 6 14.68 -16.93 -17.23
C LEU A 6 14.72 -15.40 -17.38
N ILE A 7 13.89 -14.84 -18.28
CA ILE A 7 13.76 -13.40 -18.49
C ILE A 7 13.23 -12.69 -17.23
N ALA A 8 12.21 -13.26 -16.58
CA ALA A 8 11.63 -12.68 -15.37
C ALA A 8 12.62 -12.74 -14.19
N GLN A 9 13.41 -13.81 -14.10
CA GLN A 9 14.46 -13.94 -13.08
C GLN A 9 15.58 -12.91 -13.28
N LYS A 10 16.05 -12.70 -14.51
CA LYS A 10 17.03 -11.64 -14.81
C LYS A 10 16.48 -10.23 -14.56
N ALA A 11 15.20 -10.00 -14.88
CA ALA A 11 14.55 -8.72 -14.60
C ALA A 11 14.46 -8.46 -13.08
N LEU A 12 14.20 -9.52 -12.29
CA LEU A 12 14.20 -9.44 -10.84
C LEU A 12 15.59 -9.09 -10.28
N GLU A 13 16.65 -9.74 -10.75
CA GLU A 13 18.03 -9.42 -10.35
C GLU A 13 18.39 -7.97 -10.71
N ALA A 14 18.05 -7.54 -11.92
CA ALA A 14 18.27 -6.16 -12.36
C ALA A 14 17.52 -5.15 -11.47
N PHE A 15 16.28 -5.46 -11.10
CA PHE A 15 15.52 -4.65 -10.14
C PHE A 15 16.24 -4.54 -8.79
N PHE A 16 16.74 -5.65 -8.22
CA PHE A 16 17.48 -5.61 -6.95
C PHE A 16 18.77 -4.80 -7.02
N VAL A 17 19.49 -4.85 -8.15
CA VAL A 17 20.68 -4.01 -8.36
C VAL A 17 20.29 -2.53 -8.45
N MET A 18 19.18 -2.20 -9.11
CA MET A 18 18.66 -0.83 -9.20
C MET A 18 18.23 -0.24 -7.84
N LEU A 19 17.88 -1.07 -6.87
CA LEU A 19 17.57 -0.60 -5.52
C LEU A 19 18.79 -0.04 -4.79
N GLU A 20 20.01 -0.42 -5.21
CA GLU A 20 21.27 -0.01 -4.57
C GLU A 20 21.25 -0.23 -3.04
N GLY A 21 20.74 -1.38 -2.62
CA GLY A 21 20.55 -1.70 -1.21
C GLY A 21 19.42 -0.86 -0.60
N ARG A 22 19.71 -0.14 0.48
CA ARG A 22 18.74 0.74 1.15
C ARG A 22 18.57 2.12 0.50
N ALA A 23 19.32 2.41 -0.57
CA ALA A 23 19.44 3.77 -1.10
C ALA A 23 18.18 4.24 -1.83
N ASN A 24 17.50 3.35 -2.55
CA ASN A 24 16.33 3.70 -3.34
C ASN A 24 15.03 3.10 -2.76
N GLU A 25 13.96 3.89 -2.86
CA GLU A 25 12.60 3.47 -2.54
C GLU A 25 11.96 2.76 -3.73
N PHE A 26 11.00 1.90 -3.44
CA PHE A 26 10.19 1.25 -4.46
C PHE A 26 8.75 1.07 -3.99
N GLU A 27 7.83 1.01 -4.96
CA GLU A 27 6.42 0.72 -4.71
C GLU A 27 6.22 -0.79 -4.69
N LEU A 28 5.74 -1.30 -3.56
CA LEU A 28 5.36 -2.69 -3.42
C LEU A 28 3.87 -2.83 -3.69
N GLN A 29 3.54 -3.41 -4.84
CA GLN A 29 2.19 -3.85 -5.14
C GLN A 29 1.95 -5.20 -4.48
N LEU A 30 1.28 -5.18 -3.34
CA LEU A 30 0.85 -6.40 -2.67
C LEU A 30 -0.57 -6.74 -3.13
N PRO A 31 -0.79 -7.90 -3.79
CA PRO A 31 -2.14 -8.33 -4.17
C PRO A 31 -2.92 -8.85 -2.95
N SER A 32 -4.19 -9.21 -3.16
CA SER A 32 -5.09 -9.76 -2.12
C SER A 32 -5.31 -8.72 -1.03
N ARG A 33 -4.91 -8.98 0.22
CA ARG A 33 -5.28 -8.22 1.41
C ARG A 33 -4.97 -6.71 1.36
N PHE A 34 -4.09 -6.27 0.46
CA PHE A 34 -3.70 -4.87 0.31
C PHE A 34 -4.38 -4.18 -0.87
N THR A 35 -4.83 -4.91 -1.89
CA THR A 35 -5.78 -4.37 -2.86
C THR A 35 -7.19 -4.49 -2.29
N SER A 36 -8.16 -3.68 -2.73
CA SER A 36 -9.54 -3.96 -2.34
C SER A 36 -9.88 -5.38 -2.82
N GLU A 37 -9.97 -6.34 -1.89
CA GLU A 37 -10.50 -7.68 -2.16
C GLU A 37 -11.98 -7.63 -2.57
N PHE A 38 -12.55 -6.42 -2.62
CA PHE A 38 -13.89 -6.10 -3.03
C PHE A 38 -13.84 -5.71 -4.51
N PRO A 39 -14.20 -6.64 -5.44
CA PRO A 39 -14.40 -6.30 -6.84
C PRO A 39 -15.48 -5.21 -7.05
N ASP A 40 -16.23 -4.88 -6.00
CA ASP A 40 -17.40 -4.01 -6.06
C ASP A 40 -17.14 -2.56 -5.63
N LEU A 41 -15.99 -2.22 -5.01
CA LEU A 41 -15.68 -0.82 -4.68
C LEU A 41 -15.37 -0.06 -5.97
N GLY A 42 -16.42 0.31 -6.70
CA GLY A 42 -16.32 0.91 -8.03
C GLY A 42 -15.70 2.30 -8.00
N ASN A 43 -15.61 2.92 -6.82
CA ASN A 43 -15.03 4.24 -6.62
C ASN A 43 -14.32 4.35 -5.27
N ASN A 44 -13.25 5.14 -5.25
CA ASN A 44 -12.60 5.56 -4.03
C ASN A 44 -13.57 6.38 -3.14
N PRO A 45 -13.63 6.11 -1.82
CA PRO A 45 -14.45 6.86 -0.88
C PRO A 45 -14.04 8.34 -0.83
N THR A 46 -15.03 9.21 -0.65
CA THR A 46 -14.82 10.64 -0.41
C THR A 46 -14.93 10.93 1.08
N VAL A 47 -13.91 11.58 1.63
CA VAL A 47 -13.90 12.07 3.01
C VAL A 47 -14.53 13.45 3.03
N THR A 48 -15.62 13.64 3.77
CA THR A 48 -16.42 14.89 3.70
C THR A 48 -15.88 16.02 4.58
N THR A 49 -14.87 15.74 5.38
CA THR A 49 -14.26 16.68 6.35
C THR A 49 -12.78 16.86 6.08
N SER A 50 -12.19 17.97 6.54
CA SER A 50 -10.73 18.06 6.69
C SER A 50 -10.22 17.02 7.69
N ALA A 51 -8.98 16.57 7.53
CA ALA A 51 -8.33 15.61 8.40
C ALA A 51 -7.00 16.18 8.95
N PRO A 52 -7.02 16.88 10.11
CA PRO A 52 -5.81 17.42 10.72
C PRO A 52 -4.85 16.32 11.23
N VAL A 53 -3.62 16.70 11.57
CA VAL A 53 -2.64 15.81 12.21
C VAL A 53 -3.23 15.20 13.50
N GLY A 54 -3.01 13.91 13.71
CA GLY A 54 -3.53 13.17 14.86
C GLY A 54 -4.93 12.56 14.64
N THR A 55 -5.58 12.87 13.52
CA THR A 55 -6.87 12.26 13.16
C THR A 55 -6.72 10.75 13.01
N THR A 56 -7.66 10.00 13.61
CA THR A 56 -7.76 8.53 13.50
C THR A 56 -9.14 8.06 13.04
N SER A 57 -10.01 8.99 12.67
CA SER A 57 -11.32 8.68 12.11
C SER A 57 -11.87 9.84 11.30
N PHE A 58 -12.64 9.53 10.26
CA PHE A 58 -13.38 10.54 9.49
C PHE A 58 -14.63 9.95 8.83
N PRO A 59 -15.68 10.76 8.59
CA PRO A 59 -16.84 10.35 7.82
C PRO A 59 -16.49 10.17 6.35
N ILE A 60 -17.11 9.17 5.71
CA ILE A 60 -16.95 8.88 4.29
C ILE A 60 -18.28 8.81 3.54
N THR A 61 -18.23 9.09 2.25
CA THR A 61 -19.32 8.90 1.29
C THR A 61 -18.77 8.36 -0.04
N GLY A 62 -19.63 8.17 -1.04
CA GLY A 62 -19.21 7.89 -2.41
C GLY A 62 -18.94 6.41 -2.74
N ILE A 63 -19.18 5.51 -1.78
CA ILE A 63 -19.04 4.05 -1.97
C ILE A 63 -20.36 3.33 -2.28
N GLY A 64 -21.42 4.06 -2.66
CA GLY A 64 -22.69 3.46 -3.08
C GLY A 64 -23.32 2.51 -2.04
N THR A 65 -23.55 1.26 -2.44
CA THR A 65 -24.06 0.17 -1.58
C THR A 65 -22.95 -0.69 -0.98
N ASP A 66 -21.69 -0.35 -1.25
CA ASP A 66 -20.54 -1.16 -0.87
C ASP A 66 -20.22 -1.00 0.61
N THR A 67 -19.37 -1.92 1.09
CA THR A 67 -18.92 -1.99 2.48
C THR A 67 -17.41 -2.05 2.52
N ILE A 68 -16.82 -1.18 3.34
CA ILE A 68 -15.40 -1.25 3.69
C ILE A 68 -15.29 -2.08 4.96
N TYR A 69 -14.44 -3.09 4.96
CA TYR A 69 -14.30 -3.99 6.10
C TYR A 69 -13.13 -3.58 6.99
N ALA A 70 -13.20 -3.97 8.26
CA ALA A 70 -12.04 -3.90 9.14
C ALA A 70 -10.88 -4.70 8.54
N GLY A 71 -9.68 -4.13 8.56
CA GLY A 71 -8.47 -4.68 7.95
C GLY A 71 -8.16 -4.15 6.55
N SER A 72 -9.07 -3.41 5.90
CA SER A 72 -8.80 -2.77 4.61
C SER A 72 -7.70 -1.72 4.71
N PHE A 73 -6.88 -1.62 3.67
CA PHE A 73 -5.81 -0.62 3.58
C PHE A 73 -6.23 0.57 2.72
N PHE A 74 -5.66 1.73 3.00
CA PHE A 74 -5.80 2.91 2.14
C PHE A 74 -4.58 3.83 2.19
N ASN A 75 -4.44 4.71 1.19
CA ASN A 75 -3.54 5.85 1.23
C ASN A 75 -4.31 7.17 1.24
N MET A 76 -3.70 8.19 1.83
CA MET A 76 -4.16 9.57 1.72
C MET A 76 -3.75 10.15 0.36
N PRO A 77 -4.52 11.11 -0.20
CA PRO A 77 -4.18 11.73 -1.49
C PRO A 77 -3.01 12.72 -1.40
N ASN A 78 -2.58 13.07 -0.18
CA ASN A 78 -1.54 14.07 0.04
C ASN A 78 -0.19 13.57 -0.49
N PRO A 79 0.51 14.32 -1.37
CA PRO A 79 1.81 13.93 -1.92
C PRO A 79 2.91 13.70 -0.88
N THR A 80 2.85 14.34 0.29
CA THR A 80 3.84 14.11 1.37
C THR A 80 3.55 12.86 2.21
N GLU A 81 2.39 12.23 2.03
CA GLU A 81 2.08 10.91 2.60
C GLU A 81 1.74 9.90 1.50
N LEU A 82 2.15 10.18 0.25
CA LEU A 82 1.90 9.29 -0.87
C LEU A 82 2.64 7.98 -0.61
N GLY A 83 1.89 6.88 -0.47
CA GLY A 83 2.45 5.58 -0.13
C GLY A 83 2.48 5.26 1.36
N LYS A 84 2.01 6.15 2.24
CA LYS A 84 1.70 5.79 3.63
C LYS A 84 0.44 4.95 3.66
N THR A 85 0.56 3.75 4.20
CA THR A 85 -0.53 2.82 4.38
C THR A 85 -1.23 3.03 5.72
N TYR A 86 -2.55 3.16 5.66
CA TYR A 86 -3.44 3.19 6.80
C TYR A 86 -4.31 1.93 6.82
N VAL A 87 -4.66 1.45 8.00
CA VAL A 87 -5.48 0.25 8.19
C VAL A 87 -6.78 0.63 8.87
N VAL A 88 -7.89 0.27 8.23
CA VAL A 88 -9.24 0.44 8.78
C VAL A 88 -9.46 -0.54 9.93
N THR A 89 -10.01 -0.06 11.05
CA THR A 89 -10.22 -0.86 12.26
C THR A 89 -11.68 -1.24 12.50
N ASN A 90 -12.62 -0.79 11.67
CA ASN A 90 -14.04 -1.09 11.76
C ASN A 90 -14.67 -1.30 10.37
N THR A 91 -15.73 -2.11 10.31
CA THR A 91 -16.54 -2.23 9.10
C THR A 91 -17.50 -1.05 9.00
N VAL A 92 -17.64 -0.49 7.80
CA VAL A 92 -18.41 0.74 7.56
C VAL A 92 -19.07 0.74 6.17
N THR A 93 -20.27 1.30 6.10
CA THR A 93 -21.05 1.50 4.87
C THR A 93 -21.08 2.98 4.49
N ASN A 94 -21.62 3.30 3.31
CA ASN A 94 -21.73 4.66 2.81
C ASN A 94 -22.40 5.62 3.82
N GLY A 95 -21.79 6.78 4.08
CA GLY A 95 -22.24 7.75 5.08
C GLY A 95 -21.76 7.47 6.51
N GLY A 96 -21.06 6.36 6.74
CA GLY A 96 -20.48 6.02 8.03
C GLY A 96 -19.13 6.68 8.30
N THR A 97 -18.54 6.34 9.45
CA THR A 97 -17.21 6.82 9.87
C THR A 97 -16.19 5.68 9.83
N ILE A 98 -15.11 5.87 9.08
CA ILE A 98 -13.94 5.00 9.14
C ILE A 98 -13.16 5.36 10.40
N ASN A 99 -12.78 4.36 11.19
CA ASN A 99 -11.72 4.42 12.19
C ASN A 99 -10.49 3.70 11.63
N PHE A 100 -9.30 4.24 11.87
CA PHE A 100 -8.09 3.70 11.29
C PHE A 100 -6.84 3.94 12.16
N LYS A 101 -5.78 3.22 11.82
CA LYS A 101 -4.44 3.38 12.39
C LYS A 101 -3.37 3.30 11.30
N PRO A 102 -2.22 3.98 11.45
CA PRO A 102 -1.88 4.94 12.51
C PRO A 102 -2.64 6.26 12.37
N ALA A 103 -2.41 7.21 13.28
CA ALA A 103 -2.95 8.57 13.14
C ALA A 103 -2.24 9.32 11.99
N ILE A 104 -2.97 10.23 11.34
CA ILE A 104 -2.45 11.07 10.25
C ILE A 104 -1.28 11.93 10.75
N ARG A 105 -0.19 11.99 9.97
CA ARG A 105 1.02 12.76 10.32
C ARG A 105 1.08 14.09 9.57
N VAL A 106 0.47 14.17 8.40
CA VAL A 106 0.33 15.40 7.61
C VAL A 106 -1.14 15.72 7.39
N ALA A 107 -1.54 16.92 7.80
CA ALA A 107 -2.93 17.35 7.68
C ALA A 107 -3.40 17.39 6.21
N GLU A 108 -4.61 16.88 5.98
CA GLU A 108 -5.40 17.21 4.80
C GLU A 108 -6.40 18.30 5.18
N ASN A 109 -6.11 19.54 4.78
CA ASN A 109 -6.86 20.71 5.25
C ASN A 109 -8.15 20.94 4.46
N LEU A 110 -8.28 20.33 3.27
CA LEU A 110 -9.45 20.48 2.43
C LEU A 110 -10.46 19.36 2.71
N PRO A 111 -11.76 19.65 2.79
CA PRO A 111 -12.79 18.61 2.80
C PRO A 111 -13.02 18.04 1.40
N ASN A 112 -13.79 16.96 1.31
CA ASN A 112 -14.22 16.29 0.07
C ASN A 112 -13.06 15.76 -0.77
N PHE A 113 -12.04 15.20 -0.12
CA PHE A 113 -10.94 14.52 -0.79
C PHE A 113 -11.21 13.02 -0.92
N GLN A 114 -10.63 12.38 -1.93
CA GLN A 114 -10.75 10.93 -2.11
C GLN A 114 -9.54 10.22 -1.49
N ILE A 115 -9.79 9.12 -0.78
CA ILE A 115 -8.73 8.21 -0.30
C ILE A 115 -8.56 7.04 -1.27
N GLU A 116 -7.34 6.59 -1.48
CA GLU A 116 -7.06 5.46 -2.38
C GLU A 116 -7.25 4.15 -1.63
N MET A 117 -8.31 3.40 -1.96
CA MET A 117 -8.62 2.09 -1.38
C MET A 117 -8.64 0.94 -2.41
N ILE A 118 -8.65 1.25 -3.71
CA ILE A 118 -8.76 0.24 -4.77
C ILE A 118 -7.40 -0.45 -4.95
N ALA A 119 -6.36 0.35 -5.14
CA ALA A 119 -4.99 -0.09 -5.32
C ALA A 119 -4.04 0.76 -4.49
N PRO A 120 -4.15 0.70 -3.14
CA PRO A 120 -3.23 1.42 -2.29
C PRO A 120 -1.82 0.89 -2.50
N LYS A 121 -0.88 1.83 -2.54
CA LYS A 121 0.54 1.60 -2.72
C LYS A 121 1.22 1.58 -1.36
N VAL A 122 2.20 0.69 -1.24
CA VAL A 122 3.11 0.67 -0.09
C VAL A 122 4.46 1.10 -0.60
N THR A 123 4.93 2.29 -0.18
CA THR A 123 6.29 2.73 -0.49
C THR A 123 7.22 2.18 0.57
N CYS A 124 8.26 1.46 0.13
CA CYS A 124 9.21 0.83 1.03
C CYS A 124 10.65 0.97 0.52
N ARG A 125 11.58 0.76 1.44
CA ARG A 125 13.01 0.63 1.17
C ARG A 125 13.53 -0.65 1.81
N LEU A 126 14.68 -1.13 1.35
CA LEU A 126 15.32 -2.26 1.97
C LEU A 126 15.87 -1.89 3.34
N THR A 127 15.76 -2.82 4.31
CA THR A 127 16.33 -2.63 5.65
C THR A 127 17.85 -2.78 5.66
N GLY A 128 18.40 -3.49 4.68
CA GLY A 128 19.82 -3.75 4.52
C GLY A 128 20.28 -3.66 3.08
N ASP A 129 21.61 -3.64 2.92
CA ASP A 129 22.25 -3.52 1.61
C ASP A 129 22.46 -4.88 0.92
N ILE A 130 22.17 -5.97 1.63
CA ILE A 130 22.40 -7.33 1.17
C ILE A 130 21.08 -7.96 0.76
N THR A 131 21.01 -8.41 -0.49
CA THR A 131 19.93 -9.27 -1.00
C THR A 131 20.50 -10.66 -1.25
N GLU A 132 19.83 -11.70 -0.76
CA GLU A 132 20.27 -13.09 -0.90
C GLU A 132 19.49 -13.81 -2.01
N PHE A 133 20.23 -14.44 -2.93
CA PHE A 133 19.69 -15.33 -3.97
C PHE A 133 20.23 -16.74 -3.80
N GLN A 134 19.35 -17.72 -3.99
CA GLN A 134 19.71 -19.14 -4.07
C GLN A 134 19.43 -19.65 -5.47
N TYR A 135 20.43 -20.28 -6.08
CA TYR A 135 20.35 -20.86 -7.42
C TYR A 135 20.32 -22.39 -7.35
N ASP A 136 19.63 -23.04 -8.28
CA ASP A 136 19.78 -24.47 -8.51
C ASP A 136 21.02 -24.81 -9.35
N GLU A 137 21.23 -26.09 -9.60
CA GLU A 137 22.35 -26.60 -10.41
C GLU A 137 22.29 -26.13 -11.87
N GLN A 138 21.14 -25.64 -12.33
CA GLN A 138 20.91 -25.08 -13.66
C GLN A 138 21.06 -23.55 -13.70
N GLY A 139 21.36 -22.91 -12.56
CA GLY A 139 21.53 -21.47 -12.44
C GLY A 139 20.22 -20.69 -12.41
N LEU A 140 19.10 -21.34 -12.10
CA LEU A 140 17.80 -20.68 -11.92
C LEU A 140 17.59 -20.29 -10.46
N ILE A 141 16.98 -19.13 -10.24
CA ILE A 141 16.63 -18.65 -8.90
C ILE A 141 15.54 -19.56 -8.34
N THR A 142 15.85 -20.24 -7.24
CA THR A 142 14.90 -21.09 -6.49
C THR A 142 14.27 -20.34 -5.33
N ARG A 143 15.02 -19.39 -4.74
CA ARG A 143 14.57 -18.56 -3.62
C ARG A 143 15.31 -17.23 -3.61
N TYR A 144 14.59 -16.20 -3.22
CA TYR A 144 15.14 -14.93 -2.79
C TYR A 144 14.44 -14.50 -1.50
N SER A 145 15.12 -13.73 -0.66
CA SER A 145 14.55 -13.16 0.56
C SER A 145 14.75 -11.65 0.53
N LEU A 146 13.69 -10.92 0.91
CA LEU A 146 13.71 -9.47 0.98
C LEU A 146 13.21 -9.02 2.34
N GLU A 147 13.97 -8.15 2.98
CA GLU A 147 13.53 -7.41 4.16
C GLU A 147 13.39 -5.95 3.77
N PHE A 148 12.21 -5.40 4.03
CA PHE A 148 11.87 -4.04 3.70
C PHE A 148 11.11 -3.39 4.84
N GLU A 149 11.21 -2.07 4.91
CA GLU A 149 10.42 -1.25 5.82
C GLU A 149 9.66 -0.19 5.03
N GLU A 150 8.46 0.14 5.51
CA GLU A 150 7.67 1.24 4.94
C GLU A 150 8.39 2.57 5.20
N VAL A 151 8.48 3.40 4.16
CA VAL A 151 9.14 4.71 4.23
C VAL A 151 8.10 5.82 4.36
N LEU A 152 8.47 6.83 5.14
CA LEU A 152 7.72 8.07 5.39
C LEU A 152 8.66 9.26 5.43
#